data_AF-A0A161QG45-F1
#
_entry.id   AF-A0A161QG45-F1
#
_cell.length_a   1.000
_cell.length_b   1.000
_cell.length_c   1.000
_cell.angle_alpha   90.00
_cell.angle_beta   90.00
_cell.angle_gamma   90.00
#
_symmetry.space_group_name_H-M   'P 1'
#
loop_
_entity.id
_entity.type
_entity.pdbx_description
1 polymer ?
#
loop_
_entity_poly.entity_id
_entity_poly.type
_entity_poly.pdbx_seq_one_letter_code
_entity_poly.pdbx_strand_id
1 'polypeptide(L)' 'MDERDFEGTLVLEQMASINKLDEFFEAIDSDDTQEAVRLMKKARVDAQTIAIVVRKMREADGKH' A
#
# COMPACT_ATOMS: atom_id res chain seq x y z
N MET A 1 4.05 -8.53 12.62
CA MET A 1 5.19 -7.92 11.90
C MET A 1 5.70 -6.76 12.74
N ASP A 2 7.00 -6.54 12.85
CA ASP A 2 7.54 -5.29 13.44
C ASP A 2 7.60 -4.23 12.33
N GLU A 3 7.52 -2.91 12.61
CA GLU A 3 7.66 -1.88 11.55
C GLU A 3 9.02 -1.97 10.82
N ARG A 4 9.99 -2.66 11.45
CA ARG A 4 11.33 -2.95 10.94
C ARG A 4 11.38 -4.10 9.92
N ASP A 5 10.39 -4.98 9.92
CA ASP A 5 10.26 -6.10 8.97
C ASP A 5 9.34 -5.75 7.78
N PHE A 6 8.89 -4.50 7.70
CA PHE A 6 8.10 -4.03 6.58
C PHE A 6 8.98 -3.92 5.33
N GLU A 7 8.98 -4.98 4.54
CA GLU A 7 9.49 -4.94 3.17
C GLU A 7 8.46 -4.25 2.28
N GLY A 8 8.70 -2.97 1.96
CA GLY A 8 7.86 -2.24 0.99
C GLY A 8 7.79 -2.95 -0.37
N THR A 9 8.79 -3.77 -0.69
CA THR A 9 8.81 -4.65 -1.86
C THR A 9 7.75 -5.74 -1.82
N LEU A 10 7.40 -6.29 -0.65
CA LEU A 10 6.40 -7.35 -0.51
C LEU A 10 5.00 -6.89 -0.95
N VAL A 11 4.65 -5.62 -0.68
CA VAL A 11 3.37 -5.05 -1.14
C VAL A 11 3.35 -4.94 -2.65
N LEU A 12 4.43 -4.46 -3.27
CA LEU A 12 4.56 -4.33 -4.72
C LEU A 12 4.54 -5.70 -5.41
N GLU A 13 5.21 -6.70 -4.85
CA GLU A 13 5.20 -8.08 -5.34
C GLU A 13 3.80 -8.69 -5.29
N GLN A 14 3.08 -8.49 -4.18
CA GLN A 14 1.69 -8.95 -4.07
C GLN A 14 0.77 -8.25 -5.07
N MET A 15 0.91 -6.94 -5.29
CA MET A 15 0.16 -6.22 -6.33
C MET A 15 0.50 -6.72 -7.73
N ALA A 16 1.78 -6.95 -8.02
CA ALA A 16 2.25 -7.48 -9.30
C ALA A 16 1.67 -8.88 -9.57
N SER A 17 1.59 -9.75 -8.55
CA SER A 17 1.04 -11.11 -8.68
C SER A 17 -0.43 -11.15 -9.12
N ILE A 18 -1.18 -10.06 -8.89
CA ILE A 18 -2.59 -9.94 -9.29
C ILE A 18 -2.80 -8.98 -10.46
N ASN A 19 -1.73 -8.51 -11.12
CA ASN A 19 -1.75 -7.50 -12.19
C ASN A 19 -2.47 -6.21 -11.77
N LYS A 20 -2.25 -5.75 -10.52
CA LYS A 20 -2.83 -4.52 -9.98
C LYS A 20 -1.78 -3.50 -9.54
N LEU A 21 -0.55 -3.65 -10.04
CA LEU A 21 0.54 -2.75 -9.71
C LEU A 21 0.27 -1.32 -10.19
N ASP A 22 -0.21 -1.17 -11.43
CA ASP A 22 -0.52 0.14 -12.01
C ASP A 22 -1.66 0.85 -11.25
N GLU A 23 -2.77 0.14 -11.01
CA GLU A 23 -3.91 0.66 -10.22
C GLU A 23 -3.50 1.03 -8.79
N PHE A 24 -2.56 0.29 -8.21
CA PHE A 24 -2.04 0.61 -6.89
C PHE A 24 -1.24 1.92 -6.91
N PHE A 25 -0.34 2.10 -7.89
CA PHE A 25 0.42 3.35 -8.02
C PHE A 25 -0.49 4.55 -8.31
N GLU A 26 -1.50 4.40 -9.17
CA GLU A 26 -2.49 5.45 -9.43
C GLU A 26 -3.23 5.88 -8.15
N ALA A 27 -3.59 4.93 -7.29
CA ALA A 27 -4.20 5.21 -6.00
C ALA A 27 -3.25 5.91 -5.02
N ILE A 28 -1.94 5.61 -5.06
CA ILE A 28 -0.93 6.34 -4.27
C ILE A 28 -0.78 7.77 -4.77
N ASP A 29 -0.59 7.97 -6.08
CA ASP A 29 -0.37 9.28 -6.68
C ASP A 29 -1.59 10.21 -6.56
N SER A 30 -2.80 9.64 -6.50
CA SER A 30 -4.06 10.38 -6.32
C SER A 30 -4.48 10.53 -4.85
N ASP A 31 -3.65 10.06 -3.92
CA ASP A 31 -3.95 9.99 -2.47
C ASP A 31 -5.25 9.23 -2.11
N ASP A 32 -5.69 8.33 -3.00
CA ASP A 32 -6.86 7.47 -2.79
C ASP A 32 -6.50 6.31 -1.86
N THR A 33 -6.50 6.64 -0.57
CA THR A 33 -6.25 5.68 0.50
C THR A 33 -7.30 4.55 0.49
N GLN A 34 -8.54 4.82 0.08
CA GLN A 34 -9.60 3.79 0.08
C GLN A 34 -9.31 2.75 -0.99
N GLU A 35 -8.92 3.19 -2.19
CA GLU A 35 -8.59 2.30 -3.29
C GLU A 35 -7.30 1.52 -3.02
N ALA A 36 -6.26 2.17 -2.48
CA ALA A 36 -5.03 1.49 -2.06
C ALA A 36 -5.31 0.37 -1.05
N VAL A 37 -6.17 0.61 -0.05
CA VAL A 37 -6.61 -0.41 0.92
C VAL A 37 -7.38 -1.54 0.26
N ARG A 38 -8.27 -1.24 -0.68
CA ARG A 38 -9.08 -2.25 -1.39
C ARG A 38 -8.19 -3.18 -2.21
N LEU A 39 -7.20 -2.63 -2.92
CA LEU A 39 -6.23 -3.38 -3.71
C LEU A 39 -5.33 -4.25 -2.83
N MET A 40 -4.82 -3.71 -1.73
CA MET A 40 -4.03 -4.47 -0.75
C MET A 40 -4.82 -5.64 -0.13
N LYS A 41 -6.09 -5.43 0.24
CA LYS A 41 -6.96 -6.53 0.70
C LYS A 41 -7.17 -7.60 -0.37
N LYS A 42 -7.33 -7.18 -1.63
CA LYS A 42 -7.51 -8.10 -2.77
C LYS A 42 -6.28 -8.97 -3.01
N ALA A 43 -5.08 -8.42 -2.82
CA ALA A 43 -3.85 -9.19 -2.88
C ALA A 43 -3.54 -9.98 -1.61
N ARG A 44 -4.43 -9.96 -0.60
CA ARG A 44 -4.26 -10.64 0.69
C ARG A 44 -3.10 -10.13 1.54
N VAL A 45 -2.76 -8.86 1.38
CA VAL A 45 -1.85 -8.15 2.29
C VAL A 45 -2.48 -8.12 3.68
N ASP A 46 -1.68 -8.38 4.71
CA ASP A 46 -2.18 -8.39 6.09
C ASP A 46 -2.55 -6.99 6.59
N ALA A 47 -3.44 -6.94 7.58
CA ALA A 47 -3.98 -5.68 8.09
C ALA A 47 -2.92 -4.76 8.72
N GLN A 48 -1.82 -5.31 9.24
CA GLN A 48 -0.76 -4.52 9.83
C GLN A 48 0.08 -3.83 8.75
N THR A 49 0.43 -4.56 7.69
CA THR A 49 1.12 -4.02 6.51
C THR A 49 0.29 -2.94 5.83
N ILE A 50 -1.03 -3.15 5.72
CA ILE A 50 -1.96 -2.12 5.21
C ILE A 50 -1.91 -0.86 6.07
N ALA A 51 -1.95 -0.99 7.40
CA ALA A 51 -1.92 0.15 8.31
C ALA A 51 -0.62 0.96 8.16
N ILE A 52 0.52 0.30 7.97
CA ILE A 52 1.82 0.96 7.72
C ILE A 52 1.80 1.74 6.40
N VAL A 53 1.29 1.15 5.31
CA VAL A 53 1.19 1.84 4.01
C VAL A 53 0.29 3.06 4.10
N VAL A 54 -0.90 2.92 4.69
CA VAL A 54 -1.85 4.02 4.87
C VAL A 54 -1.25 5.15 5.71
N ARG A 55 -0.49 4.81 6.75
CA ARG A 55 0.22 5.80 7.56
C ARG A 55 1.27 6.54 6.73
N LYS A 56 2.07 5.83 5.93
CA LYS A 56 3.10 6.43 5.06
C LYS A 56 2.50 7.34 3.99
N MET A 57 1.36 6.97 3.39
CA MET A 57 0.65 7.84 2.44
C MET A 57 0.27 9.18 3.10
N ARG A 58 -0.35 9.13 4.28
CA ARG A 58 -0.73 10.33 5.03
C ARG A 58 0.46 11.17 5.52
N GLU A 59 1.57 10.53 5.88
CA GLU A 59 2.79 11.23 6.29
C GLU A 59 3.50 11.89 5.09
N ALA A 60 3.33 11.38 3.88
CA ALA A 60 3.87 11.96 2.65
C ALA A 60 3.12 13.24 2.23
N ASP A 61 1.79 13.24 2.35
CA ASP A 61 0.93 14.42 2.10
C ASP A 61 1.25 15.60 3.05
N GLY A 62 1.64 15.32 4.30
CA GLY A 62 1.99 16.32 5.31
C GLY A 62 3.33 17.05 5.13
N LYS A 63 4.13 16.73 4.10
CA LYS A 63 5.41 17.38 3.79
C LYS A 63 5.35 18.12 2.45
N HIS A 64 4.60 19.22 2.43
CA HIS A 64 4.75 20.29 1.45
C HIS A 64 4.90 21.64 2.15
#